data_AF-A0A3M0XJS6-F1
#
_entry.id   AF-A0A3M0XJS6-F1
#
_cell.length_a   1.000
_cell.length_b   1.000
_cell.length_c   1.000
_cell.angle_alpha   90.00
_cell.angle_beta   90.00
_cell.angle_gamma   90.00
#
_symmetry.space_group_name_H-M   'P 1'
#
loop_
_entity.id
_entity.type
_entity.pdbx_description
1 polymer ?
#
loop_
_entity_poly.entity_id
_entity_poly.type
_entity_poly.pdbx_seq_one_letter_code
_entity_poly.pdbx_strand_id
1 'polypeptide(L)'
;LGSARIRPPRVIGHELVGRIVHVGSRVTSFAVGERVTLATTIGCGRCQLCLRGLSNLCPNAIRISNDVDGGFAEKLAVPPEAMAGGNVVKLHRL
;
A
#
# COMPACT_ATOMS: atom_id res chain seq x y z
N LEU A 1 18.46 7.75 12.91
CA LEU A 1 17.63 7.65 11.69
C LEU A 1 17.45 6.17 11.36
N GLY A 2 16.22 5.69 11.26
CA GLY A 2 15.88 4.27 11.09
C GLY A 2 14.85 3.84 12.15
N SER A 3 13.69 3.38 11.71
CA SER A 3 12.71 2.80 12.63
C SER A 3 13.19 1.42 13.06
N ALA A 4 13.17 1.13 14.37
CA ALA A 4 13.50 -0.20 14.90
C ALA A 4 12.59 -1.33 14.38
N ARG A 5 11.51 -0.99 13.68
CA ARG A 5 10.61 -1.96 13.02
C ARG A 5 11.15 -2.48 11.68
N ILE A 6 12.09 -1.78 11.05
CA ILE A 6 12.63 -2.19 9.75
C ILE A 6 13.58 -3.38 9.95
N ARG A 7 13.32 -4.48 9.24
CA ARG A 7 14.18 -5.67 9.20
C ARG A 7 14.88 -5.76 7.85
N PRO A 8 16.19 -5.48 7.75
CA PRO A 8 16.94 -5.62 6.51
C PRO A 8 17.11 -7.10 6.08
N PRO A 9 17.30 -7.39 4.77
CA PRO A 9 17.25 -6.43 3.65
C PRO A 9 15.82 -5.94 3.37
N ARG A 10 15.70 -4.67 3.00
CA ARG A 10 14.41 -4.01 2.71
C ARG A 10 14.60 -3.00 1.59
N VAL A 11 13.78 -3.08 0.54
CA VAL A 11 13.67 -1.98 -0.43
C VAL A 11 12.93 -0.84 0.25
N ILE A 12 13.48 0.37 0.18
CA ILE A 12 12.88 1.56 0.80
C ILE A 12 12.02 2.36 -0.20
N GLY A 13 11.40 3.44 0.27
CA GLY A 13 10.60 4.37 -0.53
C GLY A 13 9.10 4.12 -0.36
N HIS A 14 8.38 5.10 0.20
CA HIS A 14 6.95 4.99 0.51
C HIS A 14 6.11 6.14 -0.06
N GLU A 15 6.71 6.95 -0.92
CA GLU A 15 6.04 8.01 -1.67
C GLU A 15 6.17 7.65 -3.15
N LEU A 16 5.08 7.18 -3.75
CA LEU A 16 5.14 6.57 -5.07
C LEU A 16 3.90 6.84 -5.90
N VAL A 17 4.14 7.03 -7.20
CA VAL A 17 3.14 7.02 -8.26
C VAL A 17 3.60 6.03 -9.31
N GLY A 18 2.68 5.25 -9.87
CA GLY A 18 3.02 4.23 -10.84
C GLY A 18 1.90 3.95 -11.83
N ARG A 19 2.17 3.02 -12.74
CA ARG A 19 1.16 2.41 -13.61
C ARG A 19 1.00 0.95 -13.26
N ILE A 20 -0.24 0.47 -13.27
CA ILE A 20 -0.54 -0.94 -13.06
C ILE A 20 -0.01 -1.73 -14.24
N VAL A 21 0.89 -2.70 -13.99
CA VAL A 21 1.44 -3.60 -15.02
C VAL A 21 0.84 -5.01 -14.94
N HIS A 22 0.17 -5.34 -13.83
CA HIS A 22 -0.51 -6.61 -13.60
C HIS A 22 -1.61 -6.43 -12.55
N VAL A 23 -2.71 -7.16 -12.69
CA VAL A 23 -3.78 -7.27 -11.69
C VAL A 23 -4.10 -8.74 -11.43
N GLY A 24 -4.37 -9.08 -10.17
CA GLY A 24 -4.81 -10.42 -9.81
C GLY A 24 -6.23 -10.71 -10.33
N SER A 25 -6.56 -11.98 -10.56
CA SER A 25 -7.83 -12.40 -11.18
C SER A 25 -9.11 -11.98 -10.43
N ARG A 26 -9.01 -11.65 -9.15
CA ARG A 26 -10.13 -11.17 -8.32
C ARG A 26 -10.26 -9.64 -8.26
N VAL A 27 -9.35 -8.90 -8.90
CA VAL A 27 -9.40 -7.42 -8.93
C VAL A 27 -10.23 -6.99 -10.13
N THR A 28 -11.38 -6.37 -9.88
CA THR A 28 -12.31 -5.89 -10.92
C THR A 28 -12.36 -4.38 -11.03
N SER A 29 -11.93 -3.65 -9.98
CA SER A 29 -12.01 -2.19 -9.89
C SER A 29 -10.80 -1.49 -10.51
N PHE A 30 -9.77 -2.22 -10.93
CA PHE A 30 -8.54 -1.68 -11.52
C PHE A 30 -8.13 -2.43 -12.78
N ALA A 31 -7.48 -1.73 -13.70
CA ALA A 31 -6.99 -2.28 -14.96
C ALA A 31 -5.51 -1.94 -15.21
N VAL A 32 -4.85 -2.78 -15.99
CA VAL A 32 -3.49 -2.53 -16.49
C VAL A 32 -3.45 -1.20 -17.25
N GLY A 33 -2.40 -0.41 -17.02
CA GLY A 33 -2.18 0.90 -17.62
C GLY A 33 -2.69 2.09 -16.79
N GLU A 34 -3.62 1.87 -15.86
CA GLU A 34 -4.13 2.92 -14.97
C GLU A 34 -3.01 3.50 -14.10
N ARG A 35 -3.02 4.83 -13.94
CA ARG A 35 -2.08 5.55 -13.08
C ARG A 35 -2.64 5.59 -11.66
N VAL A 36 -1.84 5.18 -10.69
CA VAL A 36 -2.26 5.08 -9.29
C VAL A 36 -1.20 5.63 -8.35
N THR A 37 -1.65 6.04 -7.16
CA THR A 37 -0.81 6.25 -5.97
C THR A 37 -1.29 5.32 -4.85
N LEU A 38 -0.52 5.24 -3.77
CA LEU A 38 -0.78 4.33 -2.65
C LEU A 38 -0.66 5.06 -1.31
N ALA A 39 -1.69 4.98 -0.47
CA ALA A 39 -1.59 5.29 0.94
C ALA A 39 -0.82 4.16 1.64
N THR A 40 0.39 4.44 2.12
CA THR A 40 1.38 3.41 2.49
C THR A 40 1.27 2.86 3.92
N THR A 41 0.35 3.39 4.73
CA THR A 41 -0.06 2.78 6.01
C THR A 41 -1.37 2.05 5.81
N ILE A 42 -1.33 0.72 5.88
CA ILE A 42 -2.44 -0.16 5.55
C ILE A 42 -2.98 -0.76 6.85
N GLY A 43 -4.16 -0.31 7.27
CA GLY A 43 -4.81 -0.83 8.47
C GLY A 43 -5.31 -2.27 8.26
N CYS A 44 -5.41 -3.04 9.34
CA CYS A 44 -5.83 -4.44 9.26
C CYS A 44 -7.33 -4.67 8.96
N GLY A 45 -8.13 -3.60 8.88
CA GLY A 45 -9.57 -3.65 8.58
C GLY A 45 -10.47 -4.24 9.67
N ARG A 46 -9.90 -4.88 10.71
CA ARG A 46 -10.66 -5.66 11.72
C ARG A 46 -10.52 -5.22 13.18
N CYS A 47 -9.58 -4.32 13.50
CA CYS A 47 -9.43 -3.83 14.87
C CYS A 47 -10.39 -2.68 15.17
N GLN A 48 -10.60 -2.38 16.46
CA GLN A 48 -11.50 -1.30 16.90
C GLN A 48 -11.21 0.05 16.25
N LEU A 49 -9.94 0.39 16.03
CA LEU A 49 -9.56 1.63 15.37
C LEU A 49 -9.91 1.62 13.87
N CYS A 50 -9.64 0.51 13.17
CA CYS A 50 -10.06 0.36 11.77
C CYS A 50 -11.58 0.41 11.62
N LEU A 51 -12.33 -0.25 12.50
CA LEU A 51 -13.81 -0.24 12.47
C LEU A 51 -14.39 1.16 12.72
N ARG A 52 -13.63 2.04 13.39
CA ARG A 52 -13.97 3.46 13.60
C ARG A 52 -13.47 4.38 12.48
N GLY A 53 -12.93 3.84 11.40
CA GLY A 53 -12.33 4.63 10.30
C GLY A 53 -10.94 5.21 10.61
N LEU A 54 -10.35 4.89 11.77
CA LEU A 54 -9.04 5.36 12.22
C LEU A 54 -7.92 4.39 11.84
N SER A 55 -7.88 3.97 10.56
CA SER A 55 -6.94 2.96 10.06
C SER A 55 -5.47 3.39 10.18
N ASN A 56 -5.20 4.70 10.15
CA ASN A 56 -3.89 5.30 10.39
C ASN A 56 -3.34 5.02 11.80
N LEU A 57 -4.22 4.77 12.77
CA LEU A 57 -3.86 4.43 14.16
C LEU A 57 -3.85 2.92 14.41
N CYS A 58 -4.01 2.09 13.38
CA CYS A 58 -4.11 0.65 13.55
C CYS A 58 -2.82 0.06 14.16
N PRO A 59 -2.90 -0.68 15.29
CA PRO A 59 -1.73 -1.28 15.93
C PRO A 59 -1.15 -2.42 15.10
N ASN A 60 -1.96 -3.00 14.21
CA ASN A 60 -1.64 -4.11 13.33
C ASN A 60 -1.45 -3.65 11.88
N ALA A 61 -1.12 -2.37 11.66
CA ALA A 61 -0.93 -1.85 10.31
C ALA A 61 0.32 -2.42 9.64
N ILE A 62 0.20 -2.73 8.36
CA ILE A 62 1.33 -3.01 7.46
C ILE A 62 1.76 -1.70 6.82
N ARG A 63 3.07 -1.44 6.77
CA ARG A 63 3.62 -0.22 6.16
C ARG A 63 4.59 -0.57 5.04
N ILE A 64 4.34 -0.02 3.86
CA ILE A 64 5.28 -0.06 2.74
C ILE A 64 6.62 0.58 3.17
N SER A 65 7.74 0.04 2.69
CA SER A 65 9.11 0.43 3.08
C SER A 65 9.54 0.04 4.51
N ASN A 66 8.63 -0.43 5.37
CA ASN A 66 8.97 -0.87 6.72
C ASN A 66 8.74 -2.38 6.88
N ASP A 67 7.47 -2.77 6.80
CA ASP A 67 7.01 -4.15 7.04
C ASP A 67 7.07 -4.97 5.74
N VAL A 68 6.91 -4.31 4.59
CA VAL A 68 7.05 -4.88 3.24
C VAL A 68 7.89 -3.95 2.36
N ASP A 69 8.36 -4.44 1.22
CA ASP A 69 9.22 -3.68 0.30
C ASP A 69 8.56 -2.41 -0.24
N GLY A 70 9.41 -1.40 -0.43
CA GLY A 70 9.08 -0.06 -0.92
C GLY A 70 9.30 0.13 -2.42
N GLY A 71 9.07 1.36 -2.87
CA GLY A 71 9.00 1.75 -4.28
C GLY A 71 10.31 2.18 -4.93
N PHE A 72 11.46 2.15 -4.25
CA PHE A 72 12.77 2.33 -4.89
C PHE A 72 13.19 1.05 -5.63
N ALA A 73 12.30 0.60 -6.52
CA ALA A 73 12.42 -0.56 -7.38
C ALA A 73 11.56 -0.33 -8.63
N GLU A 74 11.82 -1.08 -9.71
CA GLU A 74 11.05 -0.96 -10.95
C GLU A 74 9.59 -1.39 -10.80
N LYS A 75 9.30 -2.28 -9.83
CA LYS A 75 7.98 -2.81 -9.53
C LYS A 75 7.80 -2.97 -8.04
N LEU A 76 6.57 -2.77 -7.57
CA LEU A 76 6.14 -3.03 -6.20
C LEU A 76 4.87 -3.87 -6.22
N ALA A 77 4.84 -4.93 -5.43
CA ALA A 77 3.62 -5.69 -5.18
C ALA A 77 2.79 -4.98 -4.11
N VAL A 78 1.55 -4.64 -4.45
CA VAL A 78 0.62 -4.02 -3.49
C VAL A 78 0.00 -5.13 -2.62
N PRO A 79 0.08 -5.03 -1.27
CA PRO A 79 -0.57 -5.99 -0.39
C PRO A 79 -2.10 -6.06 -0.63
N PRO A 80 -2.72 -7.25 -0.56
CA PRO A 80 -4.16 -7.39 -0.76
C PRO A 80 -4.98 -6.57 0.24
N GLU A 81 -4.47 -6.36 1.46
CA GLU A 81 -5.09 -5.51 2.47
C GLU A 81 -5.18 -4.04 2.02
N ALA A 82 -4.22 -3.57 1.22
CA ALA A 82 -4.26 -2.22 0.66
C ALA A 82 -5.38 -2.08 -0.39
N MET A 83 -5.64 -3.15 -1.14
CA MET A 83 -6.75 -3.18 -2.11
C MET A 83 -8.09 -3.16 -1.37
N ALA A 84 -8.24 -3.96 -0.32
CA ALA A 84 -9.46 -4.02 0.48
C ALA A 84 -9.70 -2.74 1.31
N GLY A 85 -8.63 -2.11 1.79
CA GLY A 85 -8.67 -0.90 2.60
C GLY A 85 -8.84 0.41 1.82
N GLY A 86 -8.93 0.36 0.49
CA GLY A 86 -9.05 1.56 -0.34
C GLY A 86 -7.78 2.41 -0.39
N ASN A 87 -6.62 1.81 -0.11
CA ASN A 87 -5.34 2.51 -0.08
C ASN A 87 -4.82 2.85 -1.49
N VAL A 88 -5.28 2.13 -2.53
CA VAL A 88 -4.89 2.40 -3.92
C VAL A 88 -5.83 3.42 -4.53
N VAL A 89 -5.28 4.56 -4.95
CA VAL A 89 -6.07 5.69 -5.47
C VAL A 89 -5.75 5.88 -6.94
N LYS A 90 -6.79 5.88 -7.77
CA LYS A 90 -6.67 6.23 -9.20
C LYS A 90 -6.35 7.72 -9.34
N LEU A 91 -5.35 8.01 -10.14
CA LEU A 91 -5.02 9.37 -10.52
C LEU A 91 -5.60 9.65 -11.90
N HIS A 92 -6.69 10.41 -11.93
CA HIS A 92 -7.22 10.98 -13.16
C HIS A 92 -6.32 12.13 -13.60
N ARG A 93 -6.20 12.37 -14.91
CA ARG A 93 -5.56 13.59 -15.41
C ARG A 93 -6.42 14.78 -14.94
N LEU A 94 -5.81 15.73 -14.24
CA LEU A 94 -6.34 17.09 -14.11
C LEU A 94 -6.32 17.77 -15.49
#